data_AF-A0A4Q0MFI8-F1
#
_entry.id   AF-A0A4Q0MFI8-F1
#
_cell.length_a   1.000
_cell.length_b   1.000
_cell.length_c   1.000
_cell.angle_alpha   90.00
_cell.angle_beta   90.00
_cell.angle_gamma   90.00
#
_symmetry.space_group_name_H-M   'P 1'
#
loop_
_entity.id
_entity.type
_entity.pdbx_description
1 polymer ?
#
loop_
_entity_poly.entity_id
_entity_poly.type
_entity_poly.pdbx_seq_one_letter_code
_entity_poly.pdbx_strand_id
1 'polypeptide(L)' 'MTDLFAALGLALAIEGVLFAGFPGAAKKAGENMAATPEQTLRLVGIVSAVIGVAIVWAIRG' A
#
# COMPACT_ATOMS: atom_id res chain seq x y z
N MET A 1 -11.45 -12.91 12.60
CA MET A 1 -10.20 -12.48 13.28
C MET A 1 -8.96 -12.92 12.51
N THR A 2 -8.88 -14.18 12.09
CA THR A 2 -7.80 -14.71 11.22
C THR A 2 -7.61 -13.93 9.92
N ASP A 3 -8.68 -13.50 9.27
CA ASP A 3 -8.62 -12.76 8.00
C ASP A 3 -7.83 -11.44 8.10
N LEU A 4 -7.91 -10.75 9.24
CA LEU A 4 -7.17 -9.50 9.44
C LEU A 4 -5.66 -9.77 9.52
N PHE A 5 -5.27 -10.81 10.26
CA PHE A 5 -3.87 -11.24 10.34
C PHE A 5 -3.35 -11.76 9.00
N ALA A 6 -4.19 -12.47 8.24
CA ALA A 6 -3.85 -12.92 6.90
C ALA A 6 -3.66 -11.72 5.93
N ALA A 7 -4.53 -10.73 5.97
CA ALA A 7 -4.41 -9.51 5.17
C ALA A 7 -3.15 -8.70 5.53
N LEU A 8 -2.87 -8.55 6.82
CA LEU A 8 -1.62 -7.93 7.31
C LEU A 8 -0.38 -8.70 6.86
N GLY A 9 -0.39 -10.03 6.99
CA GLY A 9 0.71 -10.88 6.55
C GLY A 9 0.95 -10.77 5.04
N LEU A 10 -0.13 -10.72 4.25
CA LEU A 10 -0.04 -10.55 2.80
C LEU A 10 0.52 -9.16 2.42
N ALA A 11 0.08 -8.09 3.10
CA ALA A 11 0.60 -6.75 2.87
C ALA A 11 2.11 -6.68 3.12
N LEU A 12 2.59 -7.25 4.24
CA LEU A 12 4.01 -7.32 4.56
C LEU A 12 4.80 -8.18 3.56
N ALA A 13 4.24 -9.31 3.11
CA ALA A 13 4.89 -10.16 2.12
C ALA A 13 5.06 -9.42 0.78
N ILE A 14 4.01 -8.70 0.34
CA ILE A 14 4.05 -7.91 -0.90
C ILE A 14 5.08 -6.78 -0.79
N GLU A 15 5.10 -6.02 0.33
CA GLU A 15 6.14 -5.00 0.57
C GLU A 15 7.54 -5.61 0.57
N GLY A 16 7.76 -6.71 1.29
CA GLY A 16 9.06 -7.37 1.37
C GLY A 16 9.57 -7.83 0.01
N VAL A 17 8.70 -8.40 -0.84
CA VAL A 17 9.06 -8.82 -2.20
C VAL A 17 9.40 -7.61 -3.07
N LEU A 18 8.66 -6.49 -2.95
CA LEU A 18 8.97 -5.25 -3.67
C LEU A 18 10.35 -4.70 -3.28
N PHE A 19 10.67 -4.65 -1.99
CA PHE A 19 11.97 -4.17 -1.52
C PHE A 19 13.12 -5.11 -1.89
N ALA A 20 12.92 -6.42 -1.77
CA ALA A 20 13.96 -7.41 -2.08
C ALA A 20 14.19 -7.58 -3.58
N GLY A 21 13.12 -7.59 -4.39
CA GLY A 21 13.17 -7.78 -5.84
C GLY A 21 13.51 -6.52 -6.62
N PHE A 22 13.06 -5.35 -6.17
CA PHE A 22 13.20 -4.08 -6.89
C PHE A 22 13.68 -2.92 -6.00
N PRO A 23 14.85 -3.05 -5.33
CA PRO A 23 15.32 -2.06 -4.36
C PRO A 23 15.55 -0.67 -4.98
N GLY A 24 15.93 -0.60 -6.26
CA GLY A 24 16.10 0.68 -6.98
C GLY A 24 14.79 1.42 -7.18
N ALA A 25 13.71 0.71 -7.52
CA ALA A 25 12.38 1.29 -7.66
C ALA A 25 11.85 1.80 -6.32
N ALA A 26 12.09 1.03 -5.24
CA ALA A 26 11.72 1.45 -3.89
C ALA A 26 12.42 2.74 -3.45
N LYS A 27 13.74 2.86 -3.68
CA LYS A 27 14.49 4.09 -3.39
C LYS A 27 13.94 5.30 -4.15
N LYS A 28 13.72 5.14 -5.46
CA LYS A 28 13.17 6.19 -6.31
C LYS A 28 11.75 6.59 -5.89
N ALA A 29 10.92 5.63 -5.48
CA ALA A 29 9.59 5.91 -4.94
C ALA A 29 9.68 6.74 -3.65
N GLY A 30 10.61 6.42 -2.75
CA GLY A 30 10.87 7.20 -1.54
C GLY A 30 11.32 8.64 -1.82
N GLU A 31 12.22 8.83 -2.79
CA GLU A 31 12.63 10.17 -3.24
C GLU A 31 11.46 10.97 -3.82
N ASN A 32 10.64 10.34 -4.66
CA ASN A 32 9.44 10.96 -5.21
C ASN A 32 8.44 11.34 -4.11
N MET A 33 8.25 10.47 -3.12
CA MET A 33 7.37 10.75 -1.97
C MET A 33 7.88 11.96 -1.17
N ALA A 34 9.19 12.06 -0.93
CA ALA A 34 9.78 13.19 -0.21
C ALA A 34 9.60 14.53 -0.95
N ALA A 35 9.59 14.50 -2.30
CA ALA A 35 9.36 15.68 -3.12
C ALA A 35 7.88 16.01 -3.36
N THR A 36 6.95 15.11 -2.97
CA THR A 36 5.52 15.29 -3.22
C THR A 36 4.88 16.13 -2.10
N PRO A 37 4.05 17.14 -2.41
CA PRO A 37 3.32 17.89 -1.40
C PRO A 37 2.46 17.00 -0.50
N GLU A 38 2.42 17.30 0.80
CA GLU A 38 1.67 16.49 1.78
C GLU A 38 0.19 16.32 1.42
N GLN A 39 -0.45 17.37 0.87
CA GLN A 39 -1.86 17.33 0.49
C GLN A 39 -2.11 16.29 -0.60
N THR A 40 -1.20 16.18 -1.57
CA THR A 40 -1.28 15.16 -2.64
C THR A 40 -1.09 13.76 -2.06
N LEU A 41 -0.10 13.57 -1.18
CA LEU A 41 0.12 12.28 -0.51
C LEU A 41 -1.10 11.85 0.31
N ARG A 42 -1.72 12.77 1.05
CA ARG A 42 -2.94 12.51 1.83
C ARG A 42 -4.10 12.12 0.93
N LEU A 43 -4.31 12.83 -0.18
CA LEU A 43 -5.39 12.53 -1.11
C LEU A 43 -5.21 11.13 -1.72
N VAL A 44 -4.00 10.82 -2.20
CA VAL A 44 -3.68 9.49 -2.76
C VAL A 44 -3.88 8.40 -1.72
N GLY A 45 -3.43 8.61 -0.49
CA GLY A 45 -3.59 7.65 0.61
C GLY A 45 -5.04 7.41 0.99
N ILE A 46 -5.88 8.46 1.03
CA ILE A 46 -7.31 8.32 1.31
C ILE A 46 -8.00 7.57 0.18
N VAL A 47 -7.72 7.93 -1.08
CA VAL A 47 -8.33 7.28 -2.25
C VAL A 47 -7.94 5.80 -2.30
N SER A 48 -6.66 5.46 -2.08
CA SER A 48 -6.22 4.07 -2.07
C SER A 48 -6.83 3.26 -0.92
N ALA A 49 -6.97 3.86 0.28
CA ALA A 49 -7.62 3.21 1.41
C ALA A 49 -9.10 2.92 1.13
N VAL A 50 -9.84 3.89 0.59
CA VAL A 50 -11.26 3.72 0.22
C VAL A 50 -11.43 2.62 -0.82
N ILE A 51 -10.60 2.62 -1.86
CA ILE A 51 -10.62 1.58 -2.90
C ILE A 51 -10.32 0.21 -2.30
N GLY A 52 -9.30 0.10 -1.44
CA GLY A 52 -8.93 -1.14 -0.78
C GLY A 52 -10.08 -1.72 0.06
N VAL A 53 -10.73 -0.87 0.86
CA VAL A 53 -11.91 -1.28 1.65
C VAL A 53 -13.07 -1.70 0.75
N ALA A 54 -13.35 -0.96 -0.33
CA ALA A 54 -14.40 -1.28 -1.28
C ALA A 54 -14.17 -2.63 -1.97
N ILE A 55 -12.93 -2.95 -2.35
CA ILE A 55 -12.56 -4.25 -2.93
C ILE A 55 -12.78 -5.37 -1.91
N VAL A 56 -12.29 -5.22 -0.68
CA VAL A 56 -12.49 -6.23 0.38
C VAL A 56 -13.97 -6.46 0.64
N TRP A 57 -14.76 -5.39 0.68
CA TRP A 57 -16.20 -5.46 0.87
C TRP A 57 -16.91 -6.12 -0.32
N ALA A 58 -16.51 -5.85 -1.57
CA ALA A 58 -17.10 -6.49 -2.74
C ALA A 58 -16.78 -8.00 -2.84
N ILE A 59 -15.59 -8.41 -2.41
CA ILE A 59 -15.17 -9.83 -2.46
C ILE A 59 -15.76 -10.63 -1.29
N ARG A 60 -15.87 -10.03 -0.10
CA ARG A 60 -16.35 -10.70 1.13
C ARG A 60 -17.81 -10.36 1.48
N GLY A 61 -18.48 -9.58 0.63
CA GLY A 61 -19.87 -9.15 0.79
C GLY A 61 -20.85 -10.29 0.78
#